data_AF-A0A9N8ZA08-F1
#
_entry.id   AF-A0A9N8ZA08-F1
#
_cell.length_a   1.000
_cell.length_b   1.000
_cell.length_c   1.000
_cell.angle_alpha   90.00
_cell.angle_beta   90.00
_cell.angle_gamma   90.00
#
_symmetry.space_group_name_H-M   'P 1'
#
loop_
_entity.id
_entity.type
_entity.pdbx_description
1 polymer ?
#
loop_
_entity_poly.entity_id
_entity_poly.type
_entity_poly.pdbx_seq_one_letter_code
_entity_poly.pdbx_strand_id
1 'polypeptide(L)'
;MKLGKKGAGKHIAKKVVQYLQCFFLAGNLKAEDCYSPEDMHASLDLAANGELTFEEISSVKTIKGWIGRYSANFKKEASEKALLENSNDHNVTFEGTRSKRQVYG
;
A
#
# COMPACT_ATOMS: atom_id res chain seq x y z
N MET A 1 15.22 -30.91 4.67
CA MET A 1 14.19 -30.17 5.43
C MET A 1 12.85 -30.36 4.73
N LYS A 2 11.81 -30.76 5.46
CA LYS A 2 10.48 -31.10 4.91
C LYS A 2 9.62 -29.83 4.94
N LEU A 3 9.46 -29.15 3.80
CA LEU A 3 8.65 -27.95 3.66
C LEU A 3 7.18 -28.32 3.89
N GLY A 4 6.65 -27.96 5.07
CA GLY A 4 5.24 -28.11 5.39
C GLY A 4 4.39 -27.36 4.38
N LYS A 5 3.39 -28.04 3.81
CA LYS A 5 2.39 -27.45 2.93
C LYS A 5 1.66 -26.34 3.70
N LYS A 6 2.06 -25.09 3.46
CA LYS A 6 1.50 -23.91 4.13
C LYS A 6 0.10 -23.68 3.58
N GLY A 7 -0.86 -23.59 4.50
CA GLY A 7 -2.29 -23.81 4.25
C GLY A 7 -2.85 -23.09 3.04
N ALA A 8 -3.70 -23.81 2.31
CA ALA A 8 -4.72 -23.25 1.44
C ALA A 8 -5.76 -22.54 2.32
N GLY A 9 -5.36 -21.43 2.95
CA GLY A 9 -6.28 -20.54 3.62
C GLY A 9 -7.21 -19.95 2.56
N LYS A 10 -8.52 -19.88 2.86
CA LYS A 10 -9.53 -19.26 1.98
C LYS A 10 -8.99 -17.92 1.48
N HIS A 11 -8.67 -17.86 0.19
CA HIS A 11 -8.09 -16.69 -0.43
C HIS A 11 -9.16 -15.61 -0.55
N ILE A 12 -8.84 -14.38 -0.19
CA ILE A 12 -9.68 -13.22 -0.50
C ILE A 12 -9.77 -13.15 -2.03
N ALA A 13 -10.99 -13.02 -2.56
CA ALA A 13 -11.20 -12.90 -3.99
C ALA A 13 -10.45 -11.68 -4.54
N LYS A 14 -9.88 -11.81 -5.75
CA LYS A 14 -9.07 -10.74 -6.37
C LYS A 14 -9.86 -9.43 -6.47
N LYS A 15 -11.16 -9.51 -6.78
CA LYS A 15 -12.05 -8.34 -6.89
C LYS A 15 -12.20 -7.64 -5.54
N VAL A 16 -12.37 -8.38 -4.44
CA VAL A 16 -12.42 -7.83 -3.08
C VAL A 16 -11.10 -7.15 -2.70
N VAL A 17 -9.95 -7.73 -3.08
CA VAL A 17 -8.64 -7.08 -2.87
C VAL A 17 -8.56 -5.73 -3.57
N GLN A 18 -9.08 -5.61 -4.80
CA GLN A 18 -9.08 -4.34 -5.55
C GLN A 18 -9.88 -3.26 -4.83
N TYR A 19 -11.09 -3.57 -4.35
CA TYR A 19 -11.88 -2.60 -3.56
C TYR A 19 -11.15 -2.19 -2.28
N LEU A 20 -10.59 -3.15 -1.54
CA LEU A 20 -9.84 -2.86 -0.32
C LEU A 20 -8.62 -1.95 -0.56
N GLN A 21 -7.95 -2.12 -1.70
CA GLN A 21 -6.87 -1.22 -2.12
C GLN A 21 -7.38 0.19 -2.41
N CYS A 22 -8.47 0.33 -3.16
CA CYS A 22 -9.08 1.63 -3.44
C CYS A 22 -9.49 2.37 -2.16
N PHE A 23 -10.15 1.69 -1.22
CA PHE A 23 -10.52 2.29 0.07
C PHE A 23 -9.30 2.72 0.88
N PHE A 24 -8.27 1.88 0.95
CA PHE A 24 -7.04 2.20 1.69
C PHE A 24 -6.32 3.42 1.09
N LEU A 25 -6.21 3.50 -0.24
CA LEU A 25 -5.55 4.61 -0.92
C LEU A 25 -6.34 5.91 -0.80
N ALA A 26 -7.66 5.86 -0.88
CA ALA A 26 -8.53 7.02 -0.66
C ALA A 26 -8.35 7.59 0.75
N GLY A 27 -8.35 6.73 1.77
CA GLY A 27 -8.11 7.13 3.16
C GLY A 27 -6.71 7.68 3.43
N ASN A 28 -5.71 7.25 2.66
CA ASN A 28 -4.37 7.83 2.73
C ASN A 28 -4.30 9.24 2.12
N LEU A 29 -5.20 9.59 1.20
CA LEU A 29 -5.25 10.91 0.55
C LEU A 29 -6.03 11.93 1.38
N LYS A 30 -7.12 11.50 2.01
CA LYS A 30 -8.00 12.35 2.83
C LYS A 30 -8.38 11.61 4.12
N ALA A 31 -8.20 12.28 5.25
CA ALA A 31 -8.54 11.70 6.55
C ALA A 31 -10.04 11.42 6.69
N GLU A 32 -10.88 12.19 6.00
CA GLU A 32 -12.33 12.03 5.95
C GLU A 32 -12.75 10.76 5.19
N ASP A 33 -11.90 10.29 4.27
CA ASP A 33 -12.11 9.06 3.50
C ASP A 33 -11.42 7.86 4.15
N CYS A 34 -10.98 7.98 5.41
CA CYS A 34 -10.24 6.93 6.11
C CYS A 34 -11.21 5.87 6.65
N TYR A 35 -11.41 4.83 5.86
CA TYR A 35 -12.32 3.73 6.21
C TYR A 35 -11.80 2.92 7.40
N SER A 36 -12.65 2.73 8.42
CA SER A 36 -12.43 1.68 9.39
C SER A 36 -12.62 0.29 8.74
N PRO A 37 -12.07 -0.79 9.31
CA PRO A 37 -12.30 -2.15 8.81
C PRO A 37 -13.78 -2.52 8.73
N GLU A 38 -14.60 -1.97 9.63
CA GLU A 38 -16.05 -2.11 9.65
C GLU A 38 -16.70 -1.38 8.47
N ASP A 39 -16.28 -0.14 8.19
CA ASP A 39 -16.79 0.65 7.05
C ASP A 39 -16.39 0.02 5.70
N MET A 40 -15.18 -0.55 5.61
CA MET A 40 -14.75 -1.30 4.43
C MET A 40 -15.63 -2.53 4.19
N HIS A 41 -16.00 -3.25 5.26
CA HIS A 41 -16.91 -4.39 5.15
C HIS A 41 -18.30 -3.97 4.70
N ALA A 42 -18.87 -2.93 5.30
CA ALA A 42 -20.18 -2.40 4.91
C ALA A 42 -20.19 -1.92 3.45
N SER A 43 -19.09 -1.31 2.99
CA SER A 43 -18.96 -0.87 1.60
C SER A 43 -18.84 -2.04 0.61
N LEU A 44 -18.19 -3.15 1.03
CA LEU A 44 -18.17 -4.39 0.25
C LEU A 44 -19.56 -5.04 0.16
N ASP A 45 -20.33 -5.01 1.25
CA ASP A 45 -21.71 -5.49 1.27
C ASP A 45 -22.61 -4.67 0.33
N LEU A 46 -22.43 -3.34 0.28
CA LEU A 46 -23.14 -2.47 -0.66
C LEU A 46 -22.73 -2.74 -2.12
N ALA A 47 -21.44 -2.99 -2.37
CA ALA A 47 -20.94 -3.39 -3.68
C ALA A 47 -21.42 -4.79 -4.11
N ALA A 48 -21.85 -5.63 -3.17
CA ALA A 48 -22.37 -6.97 -3.45
C ALA A 48 -23.77 -6.99 -4.08
N ASN A 49 -24.46 -5.84 -4.20
CA ASN A 49 -25.74 -5.69 -4.91
C ASN A 49 -25.65 -5.89 -6.45
N GLY A 50 -24.77 -6.79 -6.92
CA GLY A 50 -24.65 -7.20 -8.31
C GLY A 50 -23.21 -7.55 -8.73
N GLU A 51 -22.19 -7.09 -8.01
CA GLU A 51 -20.79 -7.20 -8.43
C GLU A 51 -19.95 -8.23 -7.65
N LEU A 52 -20.35 -8.59 -6.43
CA LEU A 52 -19.66 -9.53 -5.55
C LEU A 52 -20.66 -10.54 -5.01
N THR A 53 -20.27 -11.81 -4.94
CA THR A 53 -21.08 -12.84 -4.27
C THR A 53 -20.83 -12.84 -2.77
N PHE A 54 -21.83 -13.24 -1.98
CA PHE A 54 -21.70 -13.35 -0.52
C PHE A 54 -20.52 -14.25 -0.08
N GLU A 55 -20.14 -15.23 -0.89
CA GLU A 55 -19.00 -16.10 -0.63
C GLU A 55 -17.64 -15.40 -0.80
N GLU A 56 -17.59 -14.35 -1.62
CA GLU A 56 -16.41 -13.54 -1.88
C GLU A 56 -16.21 -12.46 -0.81
N ILE A 57 -17.30 -12.00 -0.18
CA ILE A 57 -17.25 -11.01 0.90
C ILE A 57 -16.41 -11.57 2.05
N SER A 58 -15.35 -10.84 2.36
CA SER A 58 -14.41 -11.23 3.41
C SER A 58 -14.85 -10.66 4.74
N SER A 59 -14.82 -11.50 5.79
CA SER A 59 -15.18 -11.05 7.14
C SER A 59 -14.33 -9.85 7.61
N VAL A 60 -14.89 -9.04 8.52
CA VAL A 60 -14.18 -7.91 9.15
C VAL A 60 -12.82 -8.35 9.72
N LYS A 61 -12.75 -9.54 10.34
CA LYS A 61 -11.49 -10.09 10.87
C LYS A 61 -10.45 -10.33 9.77
N THR A 62 -10.89 -10.85 8.63
CA THR A 62 -10.05 -11.06 7.45
C THR A 62 -9.55 -9.72 6.89
N ILE A 63 -10.43 -8.71 6.82
CA ILE A 63 -10.10 -7.36 6.36
C ILE A 63 -9.06 -6.72 7.30
N LYS A 64 -9.25 -6.77 8.61
CA LYS A 64 -8.25 -6.29 9.59
C LYS A 64 -6.88 -6.92 9.39
N GLY A 65 -6.84 -8.25 9.22
CA GLY A 65 -5.60 -8.98 8.94
C GLY A 65 -4.97 -8.59 7.60
N TRP A 66 -5.79 -8.32 6.59
CA TRP A 66 -5.33 -7.86 5.27
C TRP A 66 -4.74 -6.45 5.34
N ILE A 67 -5.44 -5.48 5.98
CA ILE A 67 -4.99 -4.09 6.15
C ILE A 67 -3.61 -4.06 6.83
N GLY A 68 -3.43 -4.83 7.90
CA GLY A 68 -2.14 -4.89 8.61
C GLY A 68 -0.99 -5.36 7.71
N ARG A 69 -1.22 -6.40 6.90
CA ARG A 69 -0.21 -6.91 5.95
C ARG A 69 0.04 -5.92 4.81
N TYR A 70 -1.02 -5.35 4.25
CA TYR A 70 -0.94 -4.42 3.14
C TYR A 70 -0.22 -3.13 3.55
N SER A 71 -0.54 -2.58 4.72
CA SER A 71 0.13 -1.38 5.28
C SER A 71 1.63 -1.62 5.50
N ALA A 72 2.02 -2.78 6.06
CA ALA A 72 3.43 -3.12 6.27
C ALA A 72 4.19 -3.20 4.94
N ASN A 73 3.61 -3.87 3.93
CA ASN A 73 4.21 -3.95 2.61
C ASN A 73 4.28 -2.59 1.92
N PHE A 74 3.23 -1.78 2.02
CA PHE A 74 3.16 -0.44 1.43
C PHE A 74 4.25 0.47 1.99
N LYS A 75 4.45 0.46 3.32
CA LYS A 75 5.54 1.22 3.97
C LYS A 75 6.91 0.73 3.51
N LYS A 76 7.10 -0.58 3.45
CA LYS A 76 8.35 -1.18 2.98
C LYS A 76 8.68 -0.75 1.55
N GLU A 77 7.71 -0.85 0.63
CA GLU A 77 7.88 -0.46 -0.77
C GLU A 77 8.19 1.04 -0.92
N ALA A 78 7.52 1.89 -0.14
CA ALA A 78 7.81 3.32 -0.10
C ALA A 78 9.25 3.60 0.36
N SER A 79 9.73 2.90 1.39
CA SER A 79 11.13 3.02 1.85
C SER A 79 12.14 2.51 0.82
N GLU A 80 11.88 1.38 0.16
CA GLU A 80 12.75 0.85 -0.90
C GLU A 80 12.85 1.82 -2.08
N LYS A 81 11.72 2.43 -2.49
CA LYS A 81 11.71 3.45 -3.54
C LYS A 81 12.51 4.70 -3.15
N ALA A 82 12.36 5.19 -1.93
CA ALA A 82 13.10 6.35 -1.44
C ALA A 82 14.63 6.10 -1.42
N LEU A 83 15.08 4.89 -1.08
CA LEU A 83 16.50 4.52 -1.13
C LEU A 83 17.06 4.45 -2.55
N LEU A 84 16.27 3.92 -3.50
CA LEU A 84 16.65 3.85 -4.92
C LEU A 84 16.75 5.25 -5.54
N GLU A 85 15.78 6.12 -5.26
CA GLU A 85 15.78 7.51 -5.75
C GLU A 85 16.99 8.29 -5.22
N ASN A 86 17.27 8.18 -3.91
CA ASN A 86 18.44 8.81 -3.29
C ASN A 86 19.79 8.24 -3.79
N SER A 87 19.79 7.08 -4.45
CA SER A 87 21.00 6.50 -5.04
C SER A 87 21.24 6.94 -6.49
N ASN A 88 20.24 7.55 -7.15
CA ASN A 88 20.30 7.94 -8.56
C ASN A 88 20.75 9.41 -8.78
N ASP A 89 20.82 10.21 -7.70
CA ASP A 89 21.32 11.60 -7.73
C ASP A 89 22.86 11.73 -7.71
N HIS A 90 23.58 10.60 -7.78
CA HIS A 90 25.04 10.57 -7.78
C HIS A 90 25.63 10.15 -9.15
N ASN A 91 25.08 10.66 -10.24
CA ASN A 91 25.78 10.69 -11.54
C ASN A 91 25.37 11.89 -12.40
N VAL A 92 25.43 13.10 -11.83
CA VAL A 92 25.58 14.33 -12.61
C VAL A 92 27.01 14.83 -12.42
N THR A 93 27.84 14.39 -13.37
CA THR A 93 29.05 15.02 -13.90
C THR A 93 29.56 16.24 -13.16
N PHE A 94 30.60 16.05 -12.34
CA PHE A 94 31.54 17.11 -11.99
C PHE A 94 32.40 17.40 -13.23
N GLU A 95 32.00 18.40 -14.03
CA GLU A 95 32.89 19.07 -14.98
C GLU A 95 32.78 20.57 -14.73
N GLY A 96 33.95 21.20 -14.66
CA GLY A 96 34.18 22.39 -13.85
C GLY A 96 33.55 23.68 -14.38
N THR A 97 33.36 24.63 -13.48
CA THR A 97 34.00 25.95 -13.64
C THR A 97 34.28 26.60 -12.29
N ARG A 98 35.43 27.26 -12.26
CA ARG A 98 36.15 27.88 -11.16
C ARG A 98 35.90 29.40 -11.16
N SER A 99 35.34 29.99 -10.10
CA SER A 99 35.46 31.43 -9.70
C SER A 99 34.30 31.85 -8.79
N LYS A 100 34.40 32.67 -7.74
CA LYS A 100 35.49 33.29 -6.96
C LYS A 100 34.95 33.46 -5.53
N ARG A 101 35.88 33.48 -4.56
CA ARG A 101 35.64 33.93 -3.18
C ARG A 101 34.97 35.30 -3.14
N GLN A 102 33.96 35.47 -2.29
CA GLN A 102 33.61 36.77 -1.72
C GLN A 102 33.65 36.67 -0.20
N VAL A 103 34.51 37.53 0.35
CA VAL A 103 34.74 37.81 1.76
C VAL A 103 33.66 38.82 2.18
N TYR A 104 32.99 38.60 3.32
CA TYR A 104 32.32 39.69 4.03
C TYR A 104 33.13 39.98 5.29
N GLY A 105 33.46 41.26 5.45
CA GLY A 105 34.32 41.81 6.51
C GLY A 105 33.57 42.26 7.75
#